data_AF-A0A3S8WHD4-F1
#
_entry.id   AF-A0A3S8WHD4-F1
#
_cell.length_a   1.000
_cell.length_b   1.000
_cell.length_c   1.000
_cell.angle_alpha   90.00
_cell.angle_beta   90.00
_cell.angle_gamma   90.00
#
_symmetry.space_group_name_H-M   'P 1'
#
loop_
_entity.id
_entity.type
_entity.pdbx_description
1 polymer ?
#
loop_
_entity_poly.entity_id
_entity_poly.type
_entity_poly.pdbx_seq_one_letter_code
_entity_poly.pdbx_strand_id
1 'polypeptide(L)'
;MHFTTAPNARESARTRPGIAWLSDDNWDDYGFKTTFHLRCYNGNRSVNIGAVKIGSFGMESGRTSLPRRFEALEPRFFSLGIDESYYATLRDEFDDETRLAIFSGLRDVAYDAELFEEARSESVLRTSLLRGTDVDTVCTQYRRIAHGGPTLSRFHVRYRQEAMPDTAPTLILELKVDPDKNPPSNIHAVIGSNGVGKTRLLHDIAQTTLTPASRRRHSSLEDRLQHGPHPFTNVVYVSFSAFDPQGPHQVRKVANRVGDHVDYQYVGLKTDGGTGVKTYEALGSEFAECVQRCVEDHPAKARRWSVVLTKLEETDPLFSDLGITRLARAQDRPDPKQVFDGLSSGHKIVLLTLARLVQHTTERTLVLIDEPEGHLHPPLLSTFVRTLSELLRDRNGIAIIATHSPVVLQETPRDAVWALRRAGDDLRVDHPEIETFGENVGVITREIFGLEVRRTGFNRLIQSLAEDGMSFEDILDEFDDQLGAEGRALARSATRRLEGER
;
A
#
# COMPACT_ATOMS: atom_id res chain seq x y z
N MET A 1 18.71 -15.04 -31.16
CA MET A 1 18.87 -13.56 -31.08
C MET A 1 20.34 -13.25 -30.83
N HIS A 2 20.89 -12.17 -31.38
CA HIS A 2 22.29 -11.78 -31.13
C HIS A 2 22.37 -10.50 -30.28
N PHE A 3 23.13 -10.53 -29.20
CA PHE A 3 23.40 -9.38 -28.34
C PHE A 3 24.69 -8.69 -28.77
N THR A 4 24.70 -7.35 -28.73
CA THR A 4 25.87 -6.51 -28.98
C THR A 4 26.03 -5.49 -27.85
N THR A 5 27.22 -5.41 -27.26
CA THR A 5 27.54 -4.39 -26.25
C THR A 5 28.08 -3.12 -26.90
N ALA A 6 27.55 -1.95 -26.51
CA ALA A 6 27.92 -0.66 -27.10
C ALA A 6 28.15 0.41 -26.02
N PRO A 7 29.27 1.16 -26.05
CA PRO A 7 29.63 2.11 -24.99
C PRO A 7 28.74 3.37 -24.92
N ASN A 8 28.02 3.72 -25.98
CA ASN A 8 27.24 4.97 -26.06
C ASN A 8 25.90 4.76 -26.78
N ALA A 9 24.78 5.05 -26.10
CA ALA A 9 23.41 4.90 -26.59
C ALA A 9 23.05 5.76 -27.83
N ARG A 10 23.94 6.66 -28.27
CA ARG A 10 23.72 7.60 -29.39
C ARG A 10 24.14 7.07 -30.77
N GLU A 11 24.99 6.05 -30.88
CA GLU A 11 25.52 5.61 -32.18
C GLU A 11 24.72 4.50 -32.89
N SER A 12 23.70 3.92 -32.27
CA SER A 12 23.09 2.65 -32.73
C SER A 12 21.66 2.75 -33.25
N ALA A 13 21.28 3.84 -33.91
CA ALA A 13 19.94 4.03 -34.49
C ALA A 13 19.67 3.22 -35.79
N ARG A 14 20.24 2.02 -35.93
CA ARG A 14 19.90 1.06 -37.00
C ARG A 14 19.74 -0.33 -36.40
N THR A 15 18.64 -0.53 -35.70
CA THR A 15 18.21 -1.85 -35.22
C THR A 15 17.83 -2.73 -36.42
N ARG A 16 18.60 -3.79 -36.65
CA ARG A 16 18.23 -4.85 -37.61
C ARG A 16 17.40 -5.92 -36.88
N PRO A 17 16.47 -6.62 -37.57
CA PRO A 17 15.77 -7.77 -36.98
C PRO A 17 16.76 -8.78 -36.37
N GLY A 18 16.45 -9.27 -35.17
CA GLY A 18 17.27 -10.28 -34.48
C GLY A 18 18.49 -9.77 -33.71
N ILE A 19 18.71 -8.45 -33.59
CA ILE A 19 19.80 -7.87 -32.79
C ILE A 19 19.26 -7.14 -31.54
N ALA A 20 19.79 -7.52 -30.38
CA ALA A 20 19.62 -6.85 -29.09
C ALA A 20 20.86 -6.02 -28.75
N TRP A 21 20.68 -4.83 -28.19
CA TRP A 21 21.77 -3.95 -27.77
C TRP A 21 21.78 -3.80 -26.27
N LEU A 22 22.97 -3.95 -25.68
CA LEU A 22 23.25 -3.67 -24.28
C LEU A 22 24.20 -2.49 -24.21
N SER A 23 23.79 -1.41 -23.56
CA SER A 23 24.68 -0.29 -23.27
C SER A 23 24.96 -0.20 -21.79
N ASP A 24 26.24 -0.11 -21.43
CA ASP A 24 26.68 0.03 -20.05
C ASP A 24 26.12 1.32 -19.42
N ASP A 25 25.83 1.26 -18.12
CA ASP A 25 25.71 2.43 -17.27
C ASP A 25 26.94 2.55 -16.34
N ASN A 26 27.20 3.75 -15.84
CA ASN A 26 28.25 4.02 -14.86
C ASN A 26 27.76 3.96 -13.41
N TRP A 27 26.51 3.56 -13.19
CA TRP A 27 25.93 3.37 -11.87
C TRP A 27 26.74 2.36 -11.03
N ASP A 28 27.03 2.75 -9.80
CA ASP A 28 27.83 1.99 -8.84
C ASP A 28 26.96 1.59 -7.64
N ASP A 29 26.73 0.29 -7.48
CA ASP A 29 26.02 -0.33 -6.37
C ASP A 29 27.03 -0.87 -5.35
N TYR A 30 27.52 -0.01 -4.46
CA TYR A 30 28.44 -0.39 -3.39
C TYR A 30 29.68 -1.16 -3.87
N GLY A 31 30.30 -0.70 -4.96
CA GLY A 31 31.46 -1.32 -5.59
C GLY A 31 31.13 -2.24 -6.75
N PHE A 32 29.85 -2.47 -7.07
CA PHE A 32 29.41 -3.26 -8.23
C PHE A 32 28.88 -2.37 -9.36
N LYS A 33 29.40 -2.55 -10.57
CA LYS A 33 28.92 -1.90 -11.80
C LYS A 33 28.34 -2.97 -12.73
N THR A 34 27.07 -3.30 -12.51
CA THR A 34 26.36 -4.42 -13.13
C THR A 34 25.22 -3.97 -14.05
N THR A 35 24.90 -2.68 -14.09
CA THR A 35 23.73 -2.14 -14.81
C THR A 35 24.02 -1.95 -16.30
N PHE A 36 23.12 -2.48 -17.13
CA PHE A 36 23.08 -2.29 -18.59
C PHE A 36 21.67 -1.87 -19.01
N HIS A 37 21.53 -1.15 -20.12
CA HIS A 37 20.24 -0.86 -20.74
C HIS A 37 20.04 -1.72 -21.98
N LEU A 38 18.91 -2.43 -22.02
CA LEU A 38 18.52 -3.32 -23.10
C LEU A 38 17.58 -2.61 -24.08
N ARG A 39 17.94 -2.66 -25.36
CA ARG A 39 17.10 -2.19 -26.47
C ARG A 39 17.03 -3.25 -27.56
N CYS A 40 15.82 -3.60 -27.98
CA CYS A 40 15.59 -4.65 -28.98
C CYS A 40 14.68 -4.15 -30.12
N TYR A 41 14.77 -4.79 -31.28
CA TYR A 41 13.86 -4.56 -32.40
C TYR A 41 12.75 -5.59 -32.40
N ASN A 42 11.49 -5.16 -32.39
CA ASN A 42 10.33 -6.08 -32.38
C ASN A 42 9.77 -6.42 -33.77
N GLY A 43 10.51 -6.13 -34.83
CA GLY A 43 10.04 -6.29 -36.22
C GLY A 43 9.48 -5.00 -36.82
N ASN A 44 9.00 -4.07 -36.00
CA ASN A 44 8.47 -2.79 -36.45
C ASN A 44 9.36 -1.61 -36.03
N ARG A 45 9.67 -1.52 -34.74
CA ARG A 45 10.41 -0.39 -34.15
C ARG A 45 11.48 -0.85 -33.17
N SER A 46 12.37 0.07 -32.86
CA SER A 46 13.30 -0.07 -31.73
C SER A 46 12.53 0.19 -30.43
N VAL A 47 12.54 -0.79 -29.53
CA VAL A 47 11.88 -0.72 -28.21
C VAL A 47 12.95 -0.66 -27.14
N ASN A 48 12.88 0.38 -26.29
CA ASN A 48 13.69 0.44 -25.09
C ASN A 48 13.03 -0.42 -24.02
N ILE A 49 13.64 -1.56 -23.69
CA ILE A 49 13.08 -2.51 -22.71
C ILE A 49 13.32 -2.01 -21.28
N GLY A 50 14.44 -1.31 -21.06
CA GLY A 50 14.81 -0.78 -19.75
C GLY A 50 16.15 -1.32 -19.26
N ALA A 51 16.42 -1.15 -17.97
CA ALA A 51 17.68 -1.59 -17.38
C ALA A 51 17.61 -3.07 -16.92
N VAL A 52 18.73 -3.76 -17.11
CA VAL A 52 19.00 -5.12 -16.64
C VAL A 52 20.32 -5.12 -15.90
N LYS A 53 20.38 -5.76 -14.74
CA LYS A 53 21.61 -5.93 -13.99
C LYS A 53 22.18 -7.32 -14.28
N ILE A 54 23.46 -7.39 -14.63
CA ILE A 54 24.13 -8.64 -15.01
C ILE A 54 25.32 -8.84 -14.06
N GLY A 55 25.30 -9.94 -13.32
CA GLY A 55 26.36 -10.36 -12.40
C GLY A 55 27.02 -11.65 -12.85
N SER A 56 28.09 -12.05 -12.17
CA SER A 56 28.72 -13.36 -12.35
C SER A 56 28.97 -14.06 -11.02
N PHE A 57 28.94 -15.38 -11.02
CA PHE A 57 29.30 -16.19 -9.85
C PHE A 57 30.73 -15.88 -9.38
N GLY A 58 30.91 -15.72 -8.07
CA GLY A 58 32.18 -15.37 -7.44
C GLY A 58 32.61 -13.90 -7.61
N MET A 59 31.72 -13.02 -8.10
CA MET A 59 32.04 -11.59 -8.21
C MET A 59 31.96 -10.89 -6.86
N GLU A 60 33.09 -10.38 -6.37
CA GLU A 60 33.15 -9.67 -5.09
C GLU A 60 33.02 -8.13 -5.22
N SER A 61 33.46 -7.56 -6.34
CA SER A 61 33.33 -6.14 -6.70
C SER A 61 33.73 -5.91 -8.16
N GLY A 62 33.58 -4.69 -8.67
CA GLY A 62 34.04 -4.26 -9.98
C GLY A 62 32.94 -4.18 -11.04
N ARG A 63 33.34 -4.12 -12.32
CA ARG A 63 32.44 -4.02 -13.46
C ARG A 63 32.26 -5.37 -14.14
N THR A 64 31.02 -5.71 -14.47
CA THR A 64 30.72 -6.87 -15.30
C THR A 64 31.29 -6.67 -16.72
N SER A 65 32.18 -7.56 -17.13
CA SER A 65 32.81 -7.52 -18.46
C SER A 65 32.12 -8.49 -19.40
N LEU A 66 31.41 -7.96 -20.40
CA LEU A 66 30.68 -8.75 -21.39
C LEU A 66 31.41 -8.79 -22.74
N PRO A 67 31.32 -9.90 -23.50
CA PRO A 67 31.81 -9.97 -24.87
C PRO A 67 31.16 -8.90 -25.76
N ARG A 68 31.87 -8.43 -26.80
CA ARG A 68 31.32 -7.46 -27.77
C ARG A 68 30.06 -7.96 -28.47
N ARG A 69 30.00 -9.26 -28.76
CA ARG A 69 28.87 -9.94 -29.39
C ARG A 69 28.71 -11.35 -28.83
N PHE A 70 27.49 -11.78 -28.58
CA PHE A 70 27.17 -13.13 -28.10
C PHE A 70 25.71 -13.50 -28.44
N GLU A 71 25.40 -14.79 -28.47
CA GLU A 71 24.01 -15.28 -28.57
C GLU A 71 23.42 -15.59 -27.18
N ALA A 72 24.25 -16.15 -26.30
CA ALA A 72 23.93 -16.38 -24.90
C ALA A 72 25.14 -16.06 -24.03
N LEU A 73 24.88 -15.59 -22.82
CA LEU A 73 25.92 -15.40 -21.81
C LEU A 73 26.49 -16.74 -21.35
N GLU A 74 27.78 -16.76 -21.07
CA GLU A 74 28.46 -17.93 -20.52
C GLU A 74 27.83 -18.36 -19.18
N PRO A 75 27.94 -19.65 -18.78
CA PRO A 75 27.28 -20.15 -17.59
C PRO A 75 27.61 -19.45 -16.27
N ARG A 76 28.75 -18.75 -16.23
CA ARG A 76 29.16 -17.97 -15.06
C ARG A 76 28.34 -16.69 -14.82
N PHE A 77 27.49 -16.27 -15.76
CA PHE A 77 26.70 -15.04 -15.65
C PHE A 77 25.24 -15.32 -15.30
N PHE A 78 24.57 -14.31 -14.76
CA PHE A 78 23.13 -14.29 -14.55
C PHE A 78 22.63 -12.85 -14.57
N SER A 79 21.37 -12.65 -14.93
CA SER A 79 20.76 -11.32 -15.04
C SER A 79 19.48 -11.18 -14.23
N LEU A 80 19.13 -9.94 -13.91
CA LEU A 80 17.83 -9.58 -13.35
C LEU A 80 17.39 -8.23 -13.94
N GLY A 81 16.20 -8.20 -14.55
CA GLY A 81 15.53 -6.95 -14.93
C GLY A 81 15.27 -6.05 -13.72
N ILE A 82 15.45 -4.73 -13.88
CA ILE A 82 15.44 -3.79 -12.75
C ILE A 82 14.07 -3.67 -12.06
N ASP A 83 12.98 -3.66 -12.83
CA ASP A 83 11.62 -3.49 -12.31
C ASP A 83 10.58 -4.25 -13.13
N GLU A 84 9.32 -4.24 -12.68
CA GLU A 84 8.21 -4.92 -13.35
C GLU A 84 8.01 -4.46 -14.80
N SER A 85 8.38 -3.22 -15.13
CA SER A 85 8.21 -2.65 -16.48
C SER A 85 9.14 -3.30 -17.50
N TYR A 86 10.33 -3.77 -17.07
CA TYR A 86 11.24 -4.54 -17.92
C TYR A 86 10.55 -5.79 -18.46
N TYR A 87 9.95 -6.58 -17.57
CA TYR A 87 9.26 -7.82 -17.94
C TYR A 87 7.95 -7.55 -18.67
N ALA A 88 7.20 -6.52 -18.27
CA ALA A 88 5.94 -6.16 -18.94
C ALA A 88 6.19 -5.70 -20.38
N THR A 89 7.22 -4.89 -20.61
CA THR A 89 7.61 -4.45 -21.96
C THR A 89 8.00 -5.64 -22.83
N LEU A 90 8.75 -6.61 -22.28
CA LEU A 90 9.10 -7.85 -22.99
C LEU A 90 7.87 -8.69 -23.34
N ARG A 91 6.89 -8.79 -22.44
CA ARG A 91 5.63 -9.51 -22.67
C ARG A 91 4.76 -8.82 -23.73
N ASP A 92 4.66 -7.50 -23.68
CA ASP A 92 3.66 -6.74 -24.45
C ASP A 92 4.15 -6.36 -25.86
N GLU A 93 5.47 -6.20 -26.06
CA GLU A 93 6.04 -5.71 -27.32
C GLU A 93 6.71 -6.81 -28.18
N PHE A 94 6.84 -8.04 -27.68
CA PHE A 94 7.55 -9.13 -28.35
C PHE A 94 6.76 -10.44 -28.31
N ASP A 95 7.02 -11.31 -29.29
CA ASP A 95 6.47 -12.67 -29.33
C ASP A 95 7.22 -13.62 -28.37
N ASP A 96 6.59 -14.76 -28.06
CA ASP A 96 7.11 -15.73 -27.09
C ASP A 96 8.50 -16.27 -27.45
N GLU A 97 8.77 -16.48 -28.75
CA GLU A 97 10.07 -16.97 -29.21
C GLU A 97 11.19 -15.96 -28.93
N THR A 98 10.99 -14.68 -29.30
CA THR A 98 11.98 -13.63 -29.03
C THR A 98 12.17 -13.42 -27.54
N ARG A 99 11.07 -13.42 -26.78
CA ARG A 99 11.10 -13.23 -25.32
C ARG A 99 11.88 -14.36 -24.63
N LEU A 100 11.64 -15.61 -25.01
CA LEU A 100 12.40 -16.76 -24.50
C LEU A 100 13.87 -16.65 -24.87
N ALA A 101 14.19 -16.28 -26.12
CA ALA A 101 15.57 -16.08 -26.54
C ALA A 101 16.27 -14.97 -25.73
N ILE A 102 15.56 -13.92 -25.31
CA ILE A 102 16.10 -12.87 -24.45
C ILE A 102 16.39 -13.41 -23.05
N PHE A 103 15.40 -14.05 -22.39
CA PHE A 103 15.57 -14.55 -21.03
C PHE A 103 16.64 -15.65 -20.93
N SER A 104 16.64 -16.61 -21.85
CA SER A 104 17.67 -17.65 -21.90
C SER A 104 19.04 -17.09 -22.31
N GLY A 105 19.06 -16.15 -23.25
CA GLY A 105 20.30 -15.53 -23.73
C GLY A 105 20.99 -14.67 -22.65
N LEU A 106 20.24 -13.98 -21.80
CA LEU A 106 20.77 -13.20 -20.69
C LEU A 106 20.86 -13.96 -19.36
N ARG A 107 20.37 -15.21 -19.32
CA ARG A 107 20.32 -16.04 -18.10
C ARG A 107 19.57 -15.33 -16.97
N ASP A 108 18.31 -14.98 -17.22
CA ASP A 108 17.49 -14.20 -16.31
C ASP A 108 16.95 -15.03 -15.12
N VAL A 109 17.25 -14.59 -13.90
CA VAL A 109 16.91 -15.29 -12.65
C VAL A 109 15.45 -15.12 -12.22
N ALA A 110 14.73 -14.12 -12.75
CA ALA A 110 13.29 -14.06 -12.50
C ALA A 110 12.56 -15.13 -13.32
N TYR A 111 12.98 -15.33 -14.58
CA TYR A 111 12.46 -16.36 -15.47
C TYR A 111 12.85 -17.77 -15.01
N ASP A 112 14.14 -18.01 -14.70
CA ASP A 112 14.69 -19.32 -14.31
C ASP A 112 14.79 -19.45 -12.77
N ALA A 113 13.93 -20.29 -12.19
CA ALA A 113 13.86 -20.49 -10.74
C ALA A 113 15.05 -21.30 -10.19
N GLU A 114 15.62 -22.22 -10.96
CA GLU A 114 16.77 -23.02 -10.52
C GLU A 114 18.01 -22.14 -10.47
N LEU A 115 18.23 -21.33 -11.51
CA LEU A 115 19.32 -20.37 -11.57
C LEU A 115 19.24 -19.33 -10.44
N PHE A 116 18.03 -18.89 -10.07
CA PHE A 116 17.86 -17.99 -8.94
C PHE A 116 18.37 -18.61 -7.64
N GLU A 117 18.01 -19.86 -7.34
CA GLU A 117 18.46 -20.54 -6.12
C GLU A 117 19.97 -20.79 -6.13
N GLU A 118 20.56 -21.10 -7.29
CA GLU A 118 22.03 -21.20 -7.45
C GLU A 118 22.73 -19.87 -7.15
N ALA A 119 22.22 -18.77 -7.71
CA ALA A 119 22.81 -17.43 -7.54
C ALA A 119 22.48 -16.79 -6.18
N ARG A 120 21.53 -17.34 -5.41
CA ARG A 120 20.94 -16.73 -4.22
C ARG A 120 21.95 -16.36 -3.12
N SER A 121 23.05 -17.11 -3.03
CA SER A 121 24.12 -16.86 -2.07
C SER A 121 25.15 -15.83 -2.51
N GLU A 122 25.16 -15.47 -3.80
CA GLU A 122 26.15 -14.56 -4.37
C GLU A 122 26.00 -13.14 -3.80
N SER A 123 27.14 -12.53 -3.46
CA SER A 123 27.20 -11.16 -2.93
C SER A 123 26.70 -10.14 -3.95
N VAL A 124 27.09 -10.29 -5.22
CA VAL A 124 26.63 -9.43 -6.31
C VAL A 124 25.11 -9.47 -6.50
N LEU A 125 24.47 -10.64 -6.33
CA LEU A 125 23.02 -10.75 -6.42
C LEU A 125 22.35 -9.96 -5.29
N ARG A 126 22.78 -10.18 -4.04
CA ARG A 126 22.18 -9.58 -2.84
C ARG A 126 22.41 -8.08 -2.75
N THR A 127 23.61 -7.61 -3.09
CA THR A 127 24.01 -6.21 -2.89
C THR A 127 23.65 -5.33 -4.08
N SER A 128 23.76 -5.86 -5.31
CA SER A 128 23.55 -5.07 -6.53
C SER A 128 22.26 -5.43 -7.25
N LEU A 129 22.08 -6.67 -7.72
CA LEU A 129 20.92 -7.03 -8.54
C LEU A 129 19.59 -6.84 -7.78
N LEU A 130 19.54 -7.27 -6.51
CA LEU A 130 18.37 -7.14 -5.63
C LEU A 130 18.30 -5.79 -4.91
N ARG A 131 19.19 -4.83 -5.19
CA ARG A 131 19.17 -3.53 -4.49
C ARG A 131 17.81 -2.86 -4.66
N GLY A 132 17.10 -2.69 -3.54
CA GLY A 132 15.78 -2.06 -3.52
C GLY A 132 14.62 -2.93 -4.02
N THR A 133 14.85 -4.21 -4.33
CA THR A 133 13.84 -5.18 -4.75
C THR A 133 13.90 -6.44 -3.87
N ASP A 134 12.77 -6.78 -3.25
CA ASP A 134 12.70 -7.97 -2.39
C ASP A 134 12.69 -9.27 -3.19
N VAL A 135 13.27 -10.32 -2.59
CA VAL A 135 13.35 -11.67 -3.17
C VAL A 135 11.98 -12.21 -3.57
N ASP A 136 10.97 -11.99 -2.73
CA ASP A 136 9.60 -12.45 -3.02
C ASP A 136 9.06 -11.77 -4.28
N THR A 137 9.29 -10.46 -4.47
CA THR A 137 8.85 -9.74 -5.70
C THR A 137 9.46 -10.34 -6.97
N VAL A 138 10.73 -10.75 -6.92
CA VAL A 138 11.37 -11.44 -8.05
C VAL A 138 10.72 -12.80 -8.30
N CYS A 139 10.53 -13.57 -7.23
CA CYS A 139 10.01 -14.93 -7.29
C CYS A 139 8.53 -15.02 -7.65
N THR A 140 7.75 -13.96 -7.39
CA THR A 140 6.31 -13.87 -7.65
C THR A 140 6.02 -12.97 -8.84
N GLN A 141 6.17 -11.65 -8.70
CA GLN A 141 5.73 -10.66 -9.69
C GLN A 141 6.51 -10.81 -11.00
N TYR A 142 7.83 -10.70 -10.90
CA TYR A 142 8.69 -10.64 -12.08
C TYR A 142 8.63 -11.97 -12.82
N ARG A 143 8.72 -13.08 -12.09
CA ARG A 143 8.54 -14.43 -12.64
C ARG A 143 7.19 -14.59 -13.34
N ARG A 144 6.08 -14.19 -12.70
CA ARG A 144 4.74 -14.25 -13.32
C ARG A 144 4.70 -13.50 -14.64
N ILE A 145 5.21 -12.27 -14.68
CA ILE A 145 5.21 -11.43 -15.90
C ILE A 145 6.15 -12.03 -16.96
N ALA A 146 7.34 -12.49 -16.56
CA ALA A 146 8.32 -13.13 -17.44
C ALA A 146 7.75 -14.38 -18.12
N HIS A 147 6.88 -15.14 -17.44
CA HIS A 147 6.16 -16.29 -18.00
C HIS A 147 4.86 -15.93 -18.73
N GLY A 148 4.55 -14.64 -18.91
CA GLY A 148 3.42 -14.16 -19.72
C GLY A 148 2.15 -13.85 -18.94
N GLY A 149 2.21 -13.95 -17.61
CA GLY A 149 1.12 -13.56 -16.74
C GLY A 149 0.93 -12.03 -16.64
N PRO A 150 -0.17 -11.59 -16.01
CA PRO A 150 -0.50 -10.19 -15.87
C PRO A 150 0.38 -9.48 -14.82
N THR A 151 0.55 -8.16 -14.98
CA THR A 151 1.33 -7.32 -14.06
C THR A 151 0.62 -7.17 -12.71
N LEU A 152 -0.68 -6.87 -12.75
CA LEU A 152 -1.57 -6.82 -11.61
C LEU A 152 -2.42 -8.10 -11.56
N SER A 153 -2.72 -8.60 -10.37
CA SER A 153 -3.57 -9.78 -10.22
C SER A 153 -4.80 -9.46 -9.39
N ARG A 154 -5.89 -10.19 -9.62
CA ARG A 154 -6.99 -10.21 -8.65
C ARG A 154 -6.49 -10.79 -7.33
N PHE A 155 -7.07 -10.30 -6.25
CA PHE A 155 -6.74 -10.67 -4.89
C PHE A 155 -8.02 -11.10 -4.17
N HIS A 156 -8.01 -12.23 -3.47
CA HIS A 156 -9.14 -12.65 -2.65
C HIS A 156 -8.61 -13.38 -1.42
N VAL A 157 -8.57 -12.68 -0.29
CA VAL A 157 -8.07 -13.21 0.97
C VAL A 157 -9.17 -13.24 1.99
N ARG A 158 -9.38 -14.42 2.58
CA ARG A 158 -10.33 -14.63 3.65
C ARG A 158 -9.61 -14.58 4.99
N TYR A 159 -9.91 -13.58 5.80
CA TYR A 159 -9.59 -13.59 7.22
C TYR A 159 -10.75 -14.23 7.98
N ARG A 160 -10.41 -15.16 8.87
CA ARG A 160 -11.38 -15.80 9.77
C ARG A 160 -10.83 -15.74 11.20
N GLN A 161 -11.67 -15.34 12.14
CA GLN A 161 -11.38 -15.38 13.57
C GLN A 161 -12.45 -16.21 14.26
N GLU A 162 -12.02 -17.30 14.88
CA GLU A 162 -12.88 -18.21 15.60
C GLU A 162 -13.25 -17.61 16.95
N ALA A 163 -14.54 -17.56 17.24
CA ALA A 163 -15.03 -17.33 18.59
C ALA A 163 -14.88 -18.61 19.42
N MET A 164 -14.88 -18.47 20.75
CA MET A 164 -15.06 -19.63 21.64
C MET A 164 -16.40 -20.30 21.33
N PRO A 165 -16.48 -21.65 21.30
CA PRO A 165 -17.73 -22.36 21.08
C PRO A 165 -18.85 -21.83 21.98
N ASP A 166 -20.04 -21.62 21.42
CA ASP A 166 -21.27 -21.20 22.10
C ASP A 166 -21.30 -19.77 22.71
N THR A 167 -20.33 -18.91 22.40
CA THR A 167 -20.30 -17.53 22.97
C THR A 167 -20.44 -16.39 21.97
N ALA A 168 -19.97 -16.55 20.73
CA ALA A 168 -20.06 -15.51 19.68
C ALA A 168 -19.97 -16.12 18.27
N PRO A 169 -20.43 -15.41 17.22
CA PRO A 169 -20.23 -15.84 15.85
C PRO A 169 -18.76 -15.74 15.43
N THR A 170 -18.35 -16.59 14.48
CA THR A 170 -17.05 -16.48 13.81
C THR A 170 -17.03 -15.20 12.97
N LEU A 171 -16.01 -14.36 13.18
CA LEU A 171 -15.81 -13.16 12.37
C LEU A 171 -15.09 -13.54 11.07
N ILE A 172 -15.63 -13.11 9.93
CA ILE A 172 -15.07 -13.36 8.60
C ILE A 172 -14.98 -12.04 7.85
N LEU A 173 -13.81 -11.77 7.24
CA LEU A 173 -13.61 -10.68 6.30
C LEU A 173 -13.13 -11.25 4.97
N GLU A 174 -13.76 -10.83 3.87
CA GLU A 174 -13.42 -11.28 2.51
C GLU A 174 -12.78 -10.13 1.74
N LEU A 175 -11.45 -10.02 1.82
CA LEU A 175 -10.66 -8.96 1.23
C LEU A 175 -10.50 -9.21 -0.28
N LYS A 176 -11.22 -8.46 -1.11
CA LYS A 176 -11.29 -8.67 -2.56
C LYS A 176 -10.78 -7.44 -3.30
N VAL A 177 -9.74 -7.63 -4.11
CA VAL A 177 -9.20 -6.60 -4.99
C VAL A 177 -9.34 -7.05 -6.44
N ASP A 178 -10.03 -6.23 -7.22
CA ASP A 178 -10.08 -6.33 -8.68
C ASP A 178 -9.37 -5.11 -9.28
N PRO A 179 -8.18 -5.29 -9.91
CA PRO A 179 -7.40 -4.18 -10.47
C PRO A 179 -8.11 -3.47 -11.63
N ASP A 180 -9.14 -4.09 -12.20
CA ASP A 180 -9.90 -3.55 -13.34
C ASP A 180 -11.18 -2.81 -12.90
N LYS A 181 -11.54 -2.85 -11.61
CA LYS A 181 -12.76 -2.21 -11.08
C LYS A 181 -12.53 -0.71 -10.83
N ASN A 182 -13.57 0.08 -11.13
CA ASN A 182 -13.67 1.49 -10.77
C ASN A 182 -15.05 1.73 -10.12
N PRO A 183 -15.17 2.27 -8.89
CA PRO A 183 -14.08 2.73 -8.01
C PRO A 183 -13.09 1.62 -7.59
N PRO A 184 -11.84 1.97 -7.23
CA PRO A 184 -10.85 0.99 -6.78
C PRO A 184 -11.33 0.17 -5.58
N SER A 185 -10.87 -1.08 -5.50
CA SER A 185 -11.27 -2.06 -4.48
C SER A 185 -10.14 -2.48 -3.53
N ASN A 186 -9.00 -1.79 -3.58
CA ASN A 186 -7.81 -2.12 -2.80
C ASN A 186 -7.74 -1.44 -1.42
N ILE A 187 -8.75 -0.62 -1.09
CA ILE A 187 -8.92 -0.04 0.24
C ILE A 187 -10.17 -0.66 0.86
N HIS A 188 -9.99 -1.30 2.00
CA HIS A 188 -11.09 -1.77 2.84
C HIS A 188 -11.22 -0.89 4.07
N ALA A 189 -12.43 -0.43 4.37
CA ALA A 189 -12.71 0.38 5.55
C ALA A 189 -13.38 -0.50 6.63
N VAL A 190 -12.81 -0.53 7.82
CA VAL A 190 -13.37 -1.14 9.02
C VAL A 190 -13.92 -0.02 9.88
N ILE A 191 -15.24 0.12 9.95
CA ILE A 191 -15.89 1.21 10.67
C ILE A 191 -16.77 0.67 11.80
N GLY A 192 -16.99 1.48 12.83
CA GLY A 192 -17.91 1.19 13.91
C GLY A 192 -17.65 2.09 15.09
N SER A 193 -18.49 1.97 16.11
CA SER A 193 -18.44 2.80 17.32
C SER A 193 -17.11 2.71 18.06
N ASN A 194 -16.86 3.69 18.92
CA ASN A 194 -15.69 3.66 19.80
C ASN A 194 -15.78 2.45 20.74
N GLY A 195 -14.65 1.76 20.93
CA GLY A 195 -14.60 0.57 21.79
C GLY A 195 -15.15 -0.73 21.18
N VAL A 196 -15.65 -0.73 19.93
CA VAL A 196 -16.18 -1.95 19.29
C VAL A 196 -15.08 -3.02 19.03
N GLY A 197 -13.82 -2.59 18.94
CA GLY A 197 -12.65 -3.47 18.78
C GLY A 197 -11.90 -3.33 17.45
N LYS A 198 -12.03 -2.20 16.73
CA LYS A 198 -11.36 -1.99 15.43
C LYS A 198 -9.83 -2.11 15.49
N THR A 199 -9.18 -1.37 16.39
CA THR A 199 -7.73 -1.46 16.63
C THR A 199 -7.30 -2.88 16.97
N ARG A 200 -8.06 -3.57 17.84
CA ARG A 200 -7.79 -4.97 18.20
C ARG A 200 -7.88 -5.91 16.99
N LEU A 201 -8.89 -5.72 16.14
CA LEU A 201 -9.04 -6.50 14.90
C LEU A 201 -7.85 -6.29 13.97
N LEU A 202 -7.36 -5.06 13.80
CA LEU A 202 -6.15 -4.80 13.01
C LEU A 202 -4.92 -5.51 13.59
N HIS A 203 -4.71 -5.44 14.91
CA HIS A 203 -3.62 -6.17 15.57
C HIS A 203 -3.76 -7.70 15.43
N ASP A 204 -4.97 -8.24 15.55
CA ASP A 204 -5.23 -9.67 15.37
C ASP A 204 -4.93 -10.10 13.93
N ILE A 205 -5.31 -9.30 12.92
CA ILE A 205 -4.98 -9.53 11.50
C ILE A 205 -3.46 -9.47 11.29
N ALA A 206 -2.77 -8.45 11.82
CA ALA A 206 -1.32 -8.32 11.73
C ALA A 206 -0.63 -9.55 12.34
N GLN A 207 -1.01 -9.92 13.57
CA GLN A 207 -0.46 -11.08 14.28
C GLN A 207 -0.72 -12.39 13.52
N THR A 208 -1.92 -12.56 12.96
CA THR A 208 -2.26 -13.74 12.15
C THR A 208 -1.39 -13.81 10.90
N THR A 209 -1.17 -12.68 10.23
CA THR A 209 -0.34 -12.58 9.03
C THR A 209 1.11 -12.94 9.31
N LEU A 210 1.66 -12.41 10.42
CA LEU A 210 3.04 -12.61 10.86
C LEU A 210 3.29 -13.99 11.50
N THR A 211 2.25 -14.69 11.93
CA THR A 211 2.36 -16.02 12.54
C THR A 211 2.28 -17.11 11.47
N PRO A 212 3.24 -18.05 11.41
CA PRO A 212 3.18 -19.20 10.51
C PRO A 212 1.90 -20.01 10.70
N ALA A 213 1.31 -20.53 9.61
CA ALA A 213 0.02 -21.22 9.64
C ALA A 213 -0.05 -22.36 10.68
N SER A 214 1.04 -23.10 10.87
CA SER A 214 1.16 -24.20 11.84
C SER A 214 1.07 -23.79 13.32
N ARG A 215 1.24 -22.49 13.63
CA ARG A 215 1.20 -21.96 15.00
C ARG A 215 -0.06 -21.15 15.31
N ARG A 216 -0.93 -20.93 14.32
CA ARG A 216 -2.18 -20.20 14.49
C ARG A 216 -3.17 -21.08 15.26
N ARG A 217 -3.95 -20.48 16.18
CA ARG A 217 -4.91 -21.22 17.03
C ARG A 217 -6.36 -20.81 16.85
N HIS A 218 -6.62 -19.51 16.72
CA HIS A 218 -7.98 -18.94 16.72
C HIS A 218 -8.24 -18.00 15.54
N SER A 219 -7.32 -18.00 14.56
CA SER A 219 -7.44 -17.16 13.38
C SER A 219 -6.74 -17.79 12.19
N SER A 220 -7.22 -17.49 10.99
CA SER A 220 -6.63 -17.95 9.74
C SER A 220 -6.72 -16.89 8.65
N LEU A 221 -5.74 -16.91 7.76
CA LEU A 221 -5.73 -16.15 6.52
C LEU A 221 -5.52 -17.13 5.37
N GLU A 222 -6.46 -17.13 4.42
CA GLU A 222 -6.49 -18.04 3.27
C GLU A 222 -6.57 -17.20 1.98
N ASP A 223 -5.62 -17.40 1.06
CA ASP A 223 -5.74 -16.91 -0.31
C ASP A 223 -6.63 -17.87 -1.10
N ARG A 224 -7.77 -17.34 -1.57
CA ARG A 224 -8.84 -18.10 -2.21
C ARG A 224 -8.63 -18.27 -3.72
N LEU A 225 -7.67 -17.54 -4.31
CA LEU A 225 -7.34 -17.63 -5.74
C LEU A 225 -6.04 -18.40 -5.96
N GLN A 226 -5.03 -18.16 -5.13
CA GLN A 226 -3.73 -18.79 -5.24
C GLN A 226 -3.52 -19.60 -3.97
N HIS A 227 -3.42 -20.92 -4.10
CA HIS A 227 -3.34 -21.86 -2.97
C HIS A 227 -1.98 -21.82 -2.23
N GLY A 228 -1.40 -20.62 -2.07
CA GLY A 228 -0.13 -20.39 -1.40
C GLY A 228 -0.26 -20.36 0.12
N PRO A 229 0.82 -20.66 0.87
CA PRO A 229 0.80 -20.71 2.34
C PRO A 229 0.64 -19.34 3.02
N HIS A 230 1.02 -18.25 2.33
CA HIS A 230 0.96 -16.89 2.84
C HIS A 230 0.36 -15.93 1.79
N PRO A 231 -0.76 -15.25 2.07
CA PRO A 231 -1.37 -14.31 1.12
C PRO A 231 -0.58 -13.00 0.96
N PHE A 232 0.22 -12.64 1.97
CA PHE A 232 0.98 -11.40 2.05
C PHE A 232 2.44 -11.70 2.33
N THR A 233 3.33 -10.90 1.75
CA THR A 233 4.80 -10.97 1.92
C THR A 233 5.29 -9.92 2.92
N ASN A 234 4.51 -8.87 3.14
CA ASN A 234 4.87 -7.75 3.99
C ASN A 234 3.63 -7.15 4.66
N VAL A 235 3.79 -6.67 5.90
CA VAL A 235 2.78 -5.94 6.67
C VAL A 235 3.34 -4.58 7.08
N VAL A 236 2.66 -3.50 6.68
CA VAL A 236 2.95 -2.15 7.17
C VAL A 236 1.82 -1.71 8.10
N TYR A 237 2.12 -1.55 9.39
CA TYR A 237 1.16 -1.09 10.38
C TYR A 237 1.37 0.40 10.67
N VAL A 238 0.32 1.19 10.45
CA VAL A 238 0.33 2.65 10.61
C VAL A 238 -0.58 3.02 11.78
N SER A 239 -0.01 3.64 12.82
CA SER A 239 -0.79 4.18 13.94
C SER A 239 -0.10 5.38 14.59
N PHE A 240 -0.83 6.49 14.68
CA PHE A 240 -0.39 7.70 15.37
C PHE A 240 -1.16 7.93 16.68
N SER A 241 -1.85 6.92 17.19
CA SER A 241 -2.53 7.01 18.49
C SER A 241 -1.51 6.90 19.62
N ALA A 242 -1.42 7.95 20.44
CA ALA A 242 -0.62 7.94 21.66
C ALA A 242 -1.24 7.11 22.80
N PHE A 243 -2.55 6.83 22.70
CA PHE A 243 -3.33 6.16 23.75
C PHE A 243 -3.56 4.68 23.48
N ASP A 244 -3.16 4.19 22.31
CA ASP A 244 -3.17 2.76 22.03
C ASP A 244 -2.22 2.06 23.03
N PRO A 245 -2.66 1.05 23.79
CA PRO A 245 -1.76 0.28 24.64
C PRO A 245 -0.88 -0.70 23.83
N GLN A 246 -1.25 -1.04 22.60
CA GLN A 246 -0.59 -2.06 21.79
C GLN A 246 0.53 -1.44 20.95
N GLY A 247 1.79 -1.69 21.32
CA GLY A 247 2.96 -1.19 20.60
C GLY A 247 3.19 -1.87 19.25
N PRO A 248 4.33 -1.58 18.59
CA PRO A 248 4.78 -2.34 17.43
C PRO A 248 4.82 -3.84 17.74
N HIS A 249 4.36 -4.68 16.79
CA HIS A 249 4.47 -6.12 16.94
C HIS A 249 5.94 -6.55 16.98
N GLN A 250 6.30 -7.40 17.95
CA GLN A 250 7.64 -7.98 18.01
C GLN A 250 7.76 -9.12 17.01
N VAL A 251 8.45 -8.87 15.90
CA VAL A 251 8.72 -9.89 14.88
C VAL A 251 10.13 -10.41 15.06
N ARG A 252 10.26 -11.73 15.24
CA ARG A 252 11.57 -12.39 15.16
C ARG A 252 12.01 -12.42 13.70
N LYS A 253 13.05 -11.67 13.35
CA LYS A 253 13.76 -11.82 12.07
C LYS A 253 14.33 -13.25 12.01
N VAL A 254 13.68 -14.15 11.29
CA VAL A 254 14.20 -15.49 11.00
C VAL A 254 14.83 -15.45 9.61
N ALA A 255 16.04 -15.96 9.48
CA ALA A 255 16.83 -15.85 8.26
C ALA A 255 16.25 -16.68 7.08
N ASN A 256 16.12 -16.01 5.94
CA ASN A 256 16.39 -16.51 4.57
C ASN A 256 15.73 -17.82 4.11
N ARG A 257 14.41 -17.98 4.24
CA ARG A 257 13.63 -18.89 3.37
C ARG A 257 12.57 -18.10 2.61
N VAL A 258 12.52 -18.26 1.28
CA VAL A 258 11.53 -17.59 0.41
C VAL A 258 10.15 -18.13 0.78
N GLY A 259 9.16 -17.24 0.96
CA GLY A 259 7.78 -17.63 1.24
C GLY A 259 7.46 -18.16 2.63
N ASP A 260 8.41 -18.13 3.58
CA ASP A 260 8.21 -18.58 4.98
C ASP A 260 8.34 -17.42 6.00
N HIS A 261 8.57 -16.20 5.51
CA HIS A 261 8.70 -14.98 6.30
C HIS A 261 7.78 -13.90 5.73
N VAL A 262 7.14 -13.16 6.64
CA VAL A 262 6.40 -11.95 6.32
C VAL A 262 7.13 -10.80 6.99
N ASP A 263 7.56 -9.82 6.19
CA ASP A 263 8.19 -8.61 6.70
C ASP A 263 7.19 -7.76 7.49
N TYR A 264 7.70 -6.98 8.44
CA TYR A 264 6.88 -6.09 9.26
C TYR A 264 7.55 -4.74 9.43
N GLN A 265 6.78 -3.69 9.15
CA GLN A 265 7.18 -2.32 9.42
C GLN A 265 6.09 -1.62 10.23
N TYR A 266 6.50 -0.94 11.31
CA TYR A 266 5.64 -0.01 12.03
C TYR A 266 5.94 1.43 11.61
N VAL A 267 4.89 2.20 11.35
CA VAL A 267 4.94 3.63 11.02
C VAL A 267 4.03 4.36 12.00
N GLY A 268 4.61 5.15 12.89
CA GLY A 268 3.81 5.73 13.96
C GLY A 268 4.60 6.45 15.03
N LEU A 269 3.87 6.85 16.07
CA LEU A 269 4.42 7.62 17.19
C LEU A 269 5.20 6.77 18.19
N LYS A 270 4.98 5.46 18.27
CA LYS A 270 5.65 4.61 19.26
C LYS A 270 7.08 4.25 18.84
N THR A 271 7.97 4.17 19.82
CA THR A 271 9.31 3.62 19.61
C THR A 271 9.25 2.10 19.47
N ASP A 272 10.29 1.49 18.90
CA ASP A 272 10.35 0.04 18.65
C ASP A 272 10.23 -0.82 19.93
N GLY A 273 10.55 -0.23 21.09
CA GLY A 273 10.35 -0.86 22.41
C GLY A 273 8.91 -0.82 22.93
N GLY A 274 7.99 -0.15 22.21
CA GLY A 274 6.56 -0.06 22.52
C GLY A 274 6.18 0.81 23.71
N THR A 275 7.14 1.27 24.53
CA THR A 275 6.88 2.01 25.77
C THR A 275 7.10 3.53 25.66
N GLY A 276 7.80 3.99 24.62
CA GLY A 276 8.12 5.41 24.41
C GLY A 276 7.39 6.01 23.21
N VAL A 277 7.25 7.34 23.21
CA VAL A 277 6.76 8.13 22.10
C VAL A 277 7.93 8.86 21.42
N LYS A 278 7.98 8.82 20.10
CA LYS A 278 8.98 9.50 19.27
C LYS A 278 8.83 11.02 19.41
N THR A 279 9.97 11.71 19.47
CA THR A 279 9.99 13.18 19.44
C THR A 279 9.73 13.69 18.02
N TYR A 280 9.31 14.95 17.89
CA TYR A 280 9.20 15.61 16.59
C TYR A 280 10.51 15.57 15.80
N GLU A 281 11.64 15.75 16.47
CA GLU A 281 12.96 15.67 15.84
C GLU A 281 13.29 14.26 15.32
N ALA A 282 12.91 13.21 16.05
CA ALA A 282 13.08 11.84 15.60
C ALA A 282 12.24 11.58 14.34
N LEU A 283 10.97 12.04 14.32
CA LEU A 283 10.10 11.92 13.15
C LEU A 283 10.65 12.68 11.92
N GLY A 284 11.18 13.89 12.12
CA GLY A 284 11.82 14.66 11.05
C GLY A 284 13.09 13.99 10.50
N SER A 285 13.90 13.40 11.37
CA SER A 285 15.09 12.64 10.97
C SER A 285 14.72 11.36 10.20
N GLU A 286 13.70 10.64 10.68
CA GLU A 286 13.14 9.48 10.00
C GLU A 286 12.58 9.83 8.62
N PHE A 287 11.89 10.96 8.51
CA PHE A 287 11.40 11.45 7.23
C PHE A 287 12.53 11.73 6.24
N ALA A 288 13.60 12.40 6.69
CA ALA A 288 14.75 12.71 5.84
C ALA A 288 15.46 11.44 5.34
N GLU A 289 15.69 10.46 6.21
CA GLU A 289 16.25 9.16 5.83
C GLU A 289 15.34 8.42 4.83
N CYS A 290 14.02 8.48 5.04
CA CYS A 290 13.04 7.87 4.17
C CYS A 290 13.05 8.51 2.76
N VAL A 291 13.09 9.84 2.68
CA VAL A 291 13.17 10.58 1.40
C VAL A 291 14.46 10.24 0.66
N GLN A 292 15.57 10.14 1.37
CA GLN A 292 16.85 9.73 0.79
C GLN A 292 16.72 8.37 0.10
N ARG A 293 16.23 7.36 0.83
CA ARG A 293 16.02 6.00 0.32
C ARG A 293 15.02 5.92 -0.82
N CYS A 294 13.93 6.69 -0.77
CA CYS A 294 12.95 6.74 -1.85
C CYS A 294 13.55 7.22 -3.17
N VAL A 295 14.52 8.14 -3.12
CA VAL A 295 15.18 8.68 -4.31
C VAL A 295 16.37 7.82 -4.76
N GLU A 296 17.13 7.25 -3.83
CA GLU A 296 18.44 6.66 -4.11
C GLU A 296 18.45 5.12 -4.19
N ASP A 297 17.50 4.43 -3.55
CA ASP A 297 17.54 2.96 -3.48
C ASP A 297 17.17 2.29 -4.80
N HIS A 298 16.16 2.83 -5.50
CA HIS A 298 15.60 2.17 -6.69
C HIS A 298 14.82 3.13 -7.61
N PRO A 299 15.00 3.08 -8.95
CA PRO A 299 14.28 3.95 -9.88
C PRO A 299 12.75 3.85 -9.78
N ALA A 300 12.22 2.64 -9.58
CA ALA A 300 10.77 2.45 -9.41
C ALA A 300 10.24 3.12 -8.11
N LYS A 301 11.05 3.14 -7.03
CA LYS A 301 10.70 3.86 -5.80
C LYS A 301 10.74 5.37 -6.02
N ALA A 302 11.75 5.88 -6.72
CA ALA A 302 11.87 7.30 -7.03
C ALA A 302 10.70 7.78 -7.90
N ARG A 303 10.30 6.98 -8.90
CA ARG A 303 9.11 7.23 -9.73
C ARG A 303 7.84 7.29 -8.89
N ARG A 304 7.59 6.29 -8.04
CA ARG A 304 6.43 6.28 -7.12
C ARG A 304 6.43 7.48 -6.19
N TRP A 305 7.59 7.83 -5.62
CA TRP A 305 7.73 8.98 -4.75
C TRP A 305 7.34 10.28 -5.46
N SER A 306 7.82 10.45 -6.70
CA SER A 306 7.44 11.60 -7.52
C SER A 306 5.93 11.64 -7.78
N VAL A 307 5.30 10.50 -8.14
CA VAL A 307 3.86 10.43 -8.40
C VAL A 307 3.05 10.81 -7.14
N VAL A 308 3.43 10.28 -5.99
CA VAL A 308 2.79 10.59 -4.70
C VAL A 308 2.88 12.10 -4.42
N LEU A 309 4.06 12.70 -4.54
CA LEU A 309 4.25 14.12 -4.26
C LEU A 309 3.45 15.00 -5.23
N THR A 310 3.44 14.67 -6.52
CA THR A 310 2.65 15.40 -7.52
C THR A 310 1.15 15.35 -7.17
N LYS A 311 0.64 14.18 -6.79
CA LYS A 311 -0.77 14.03 -6.41
C LYS A 311 -1.15 14.87 -5.20
N LEU A 312 -0.27 14.89 -4.19
CA LEU A 312 -0.46 15.69 -2.99
C LEU A 312 -0.49 17.19 -3.31
N GLU A 313 0.40 17.68 -4.18
CA GLU A 313 0.35 19.09 -4.64
C GLU A 313 -0.90 19.43 -5.45
N GLU A 314 -1.36 18.52 -6.31
CA GLU A 314 -2.56 18.74 -7.13
C GLU A 314 -3.84 18.91 -6.31
N THR A 315 -3.88 18.33 -5.12
CA THR A 315 -5.11 18.17 -4.32
C THR A 315 -5.10 18.92 -3.00
N ASP A 316 -3.94 19.44 -2.56
CA ASP A 316 -3.81 20.18 -1.32
C ASP A 316 -3.02 21.51 -1.52
N PRO A 317 -3.62 22.67 -1.19
CA PRO A 317 -2.98 23.98 -1.36
C PRO A 317 -1.67 24.15 -0.57
N LEU A 318 -1.56 23.61 0.65
CA LEU A 318 -0.36 23.78 1.46
C LEU A 318 0.81 23.00 0.87
N PHE A 319 0.56 21.78 0.39
CA PHE A 319 1.58 21.01 -0.32
C PHE A 319 2.03 21.70 -1.61
N SER A 320 1.08 22.24 -2.39
CA SER A 320 1.39 23.03 -3.59
C SER A 320 2.27 24.24 -3.28
N ASP A 321 1.92 25.04 -2.27
CA ASP A 321 2.66 26.25 -1.90
C ASP A 321 4.10 25.95 -1.46
N LEU A 322 4.32 24.80 -0.80
CA LEU A 322 5.65 24.36 -0.37
C LEU A 322 6.49 23.76 -1.50
N GLY A 323 5.88 23.37 -2.63
CA GLY A 323 6.58 22.74 -3.75
C GLY A 323 7.32 21.46 -3.33
N ILE A 324 6.63 20.58 -2.60
CA ILE A 324 7.14 19.31 -2.07
C ILE A 324 7.62 18.33 -3.15
N THR A 325 7.18 18.43 -4.40
CA THR A 325 7.69 17.64 -5.55
C THR A 325 9.19 17.76 -5.74
N ARG A 326 9.80 18.87 -5.28
CA ARG A 326 11.26 19.05 -5.26
C ARG A 326 11.97 18.01 -4.38
N LEU A 327 11.29 17.38 -3.43
CA LEU A 327 11.83 16.29 -2.61
C LEU A 327 12.12 15.01 -3.41
N ALA A 328 11.56 14.86 -4.62
CA ALA A 328 11.85 13.72 -5.50
C ALA A 328 13.15 13.90 -6.32
N ARG A 329 13.76 15.08 -6.31
CA ARG A 329 14.96 15.36 -7.11
C ARG A 329 16.18 14.64 -6.56
N ALA A 330 17.01 14.11 -7.46
CA ALA A 330 18.31 13.54 -7.09
C ALA A 330 19.38 14.61 -6.83
N GLN A 331 19.25 15.79 -7.46
CA GLN A 331 20.15 16.94 -7.32
C GLN A 331 19.36 18.18 -6.91
N ASP A 332 19.98 19.10 -6.18
CA ASP A 332 19.36 20.34 -5.69
C ASP A 332 18.04 20.13 -4.93
N ARG A 333 17.93 18.97 -4.25
CA ARG A 333 16.81 18.63 -3.37
C ARG A 333 16.85 19.53 -2.13
N PRO A 334 15.74 20.17 -1.73
CA PRO A 334 15.70 20.91 -0.47
C PRO A 334 15.89 19.96 0.72
N ASP A 335 16.37 20.48 1.85
CA ASP A 335 16.52 19.70 3.08
C ASP A 335 15.14 19.13 3.50
N PRO A 336 14.95 17.79 3.47
CA PRO A 336 13.67 17.19 3.81
C PRO A 336 13.21 17.53 5.22
N LYS A 337 14.15 17.70 6.17
CA LYS A 337 13.81 18.04 7.56
C LYS A 337 13.21 19.45 7.65
N GLN A 338 13.78 20.43 6.94
CA GLN A 338 13.25 21.79 6.89
C GLN A 338 11.87 21.85 6.25
N VAL A 339 11.66 21.14 5.14
CA VAL A 339 10.33 21.04 4.51
C VAL A 339 9.34 20.40 5.47
N PHE A 340 9.73 19.31 6.14
CA PHE A 340 8.90 18.62 7.11
C PHE A 340 8.51 19.51 8.28
N ASP A 341 9.46 20.27 8.85
CA ASP A 341 9.22 21.13 10.00
C ASP A 341 8.16 22.21 9.73
N GLY A 342 8.12 22.74 8.51
CA GLY A 342 7.15 23.75 8.05
C GLY A 342 5.71 23.27 7.88
N LEU A 343 5.46 21.96 7.95
CA LEU A 343 4.14 21.37 7.78
C LEU A 343 3.30 21.39 9.08
N SER A 344 1.98 21.44 8.94
CA SER A 344 1.08 21.18 10.07
C SER A 344 1.14 19.70 10.50
N SER A 345 0.67 19.37 11.70
CA SER A 345 0.71 18.00 12.23
C SER A 345 0.05 16.97 11.30
N GLY A 346 -1.11 17.30 10.74
CA GLY A 346 -1.81 16.44 9.78
C GLY A 346 -1.00 16.17 8.51
N HIS A 347 -0.40 17.22 7.93
CA HIS A 347 0.42 17.08 6.73
C HIS A 347 1.72 16.30 7.00
N LYS A 348 2.33 16.49 8.18
CA LYS A 348 3.48 15.67 8.63
C LYS A 348 3.13 14.19 8.66
N ILE A 349 1.97 13.84 9.23
CA ILE A 349 1.49 12.45 9.31
C ILE A 349 1.28 11.87 7.92
N VAL A 350 0.56 12.58 7.04
CA VAL A 350 0.29 12.13 5.66
C VAL A 350 1.58 11.93 4.89
N LEU A 351 2.46 12.94 4.88
CA LEU A 351 3.69 12.91 4.08
C LEU A 351 4.67 11.84 4.59
N LEU A 352 4.84 11.71 5.91
CA LEU A 352 5.68 10.66 6.50
C LEU A 352 5.12 9.26 6.19
N THR A 353 3.80 9.08 6.36
CA THR A 353 3.16 7.78 6.10
C THR A 353 3.33 7.36 4.66
N LEU A 354 3.03 8.25 3.71
CA LEU A 354 3.16 7.95 2.28
C LEU A 354 4.62 7.74 1.87
N ALA A 355 5.57 8.51 2.41
CA ALA A 355 7.00 8.28 2.18
C ALA A 355 7.43 6.89 2.66
N ARG A 356 7.04 6.49 3.88
CA ARG A 356 7.31 5.16 4.42
C ARG A 356 6.65 4.06 3.60
N LEU A 357 5.43 4.28 3.12
CA LEU A 357 4.77 3.33 2.24
C LEU A 357 5.51 3.20 0.90
N VAL A 358 5.99 4.28 0.29
CA VAL A 358 6.82 4.18 -0.93
C VAL A 358 8.11 3.39 -0.66
N GLN A 359 8.72 3.60 0.52
CA GLN A 359 9.93 2.91 0.93
C GLN A 359 9.74 1.40 1.12
N HIS A 360 8.64 1.01 1.77
CA HIS A 360 8.45 -0.35 2.30
C HIS A 360 7.43 -1.20 1.53
N THR A 361 6.58 -0.63 0.68
CA THR A 361 5.57 -1.41 -0.06
C THR A 361 6.22 -2.19 -1.21
N THR A 362 6.05 -3.51 -1.15
CA THR A 362 6.43 -4.48 -2.19
C THR A 362 5.21 -5.30 -2.63
N GLU A 363 5.38 -6.24 -3.58
CA GLU A 363 4.23 -6.98 -4.11
C GLU A 363 3.50 -7.73 -2.99
N ARG A 364 2.16 -7.59 -2.91
CA ARG A 364 1.30 -8.19 -1.86
C ARG A 364 1.60 -7.68 -0.44
N THR A 365 1.84 -6.38 -0.32
CA THR A 365 1.87 -5.72 0.99
C THR A 365 0.45 -5.54 1.54
N LEU A 366 0.26 -5.90 2.81
CA LEU A 366 -0.91 -5.55 3.61
C LEU A 366 -0.60 -4.29 4.43
N VAL A 367 -1.32 -3.21 4.17
CA VAL A 367 -1.25 -1.98 4.96
C VAL A 367 -2.40 -1.97 5.96
N LEU A 368 -2.11 -1.77 7.23
CA LEU A 368 -3.11 -1.65 8.29
C LEU A 368 -3.00 -0.25 8.86
N ILE A 369 -4.08 0.52 8.83
CA ILE A 369 -4.07 1.93 9.27
C ILE A 369 -5.12 2.11 10.36
N ASP A 370 -4.70 2.58 11.52
CA ASP A 370 -5.58 2.83 12.65
C ASP A 370 -5.86 4.34 12.82
N GLU A 371 -7.13 4.71 12.73
CA GLU A 371 -7.69 6.06 12.93
C GLU A 371 -6.89 7.17 12.21
N PRO A 372 -6.76 7.13 10.87
CA PRO A 372 -6.02 8.16 10.14
C PRO A 372 -6.64 9.56 10.29
N GLU A 373 -7.92 9.67 10.60
CA GLU A 373 -8.65 10.93 10.75
C GLU A 373 -8.25 11.78 11.96
N GLY A 374 -7.57 11.23 12.98
CA GLY A 374 -7.41 11.88 14.30
C GLY A 374 -6.80 13.29 14.27
N HIS A 375 -5.99 13.61 13.26
CA HIS A 375 -5.40 14.93 13.05
C HIS A 375 -5.59 15.49 11.63
N LEU A 376 -6.47 14.86 10.83
CA LEU A 376 -6.69 15.21 9.44
C LEU A 376 -8.05 15.88 9.27
N HIS A 377 -8.04 17.06 8.64
CA HIS A 377 -9.28 17.67 8.19
C HIS A 377 -9.83 16.88 6.98
N PRO A 378 -11.15 16.90 6.71
CA PRO A 378 -11.77 16.01 5.73
C PRO A 378 -11.14 16.02 4.32
N PRO A 379 -10.84 17.18 3.70
CA PRO A 379 -10.15 17.22 2.40
C PRO A 379 -8.82 16.46 2.37
N LEU A 380 -7.95 16.70 3.35
CA LEU A 380 -6.65 16.04 3.42
C LEU A 380 -6.78 14.53 3.67
N LEU A 381 -7.80 14.10 4.42
CA LEU A 381 -8.10 12.67 4.62
C LEU A 381 -8.53 12.01 3.30
N SER A 382 -9.42 12.65 2.52
CA SER A 382 -9.79 12.15 1.18
C SER A 382 -8.58 12.06 0.26
N THR A 383 -7.74 13.11 0.23
CA THR A 383 -6.47 13.12 -0.52
C THR A 383 -5.55 11.98 -0.11
N PHE A 384 -5.43 11.72 1.20
CA PHE A 384 -4.63 10.62 1.72
C PHE A 384 -5.15 9.25 1.26
N VAL A 385 -6.45 8.97 1.42
CA VAL A 385 -7.06 7.69 1.03
C VAL A 385 -6.92 7.44 -0.48
N ARG A 386 -7.10 8.48 -1.30
CA ARG A 386 -6.91 8.39 -2.76
C ARG A 386 -5.47 8.10 -3.15
N THR A 387 -4.53 8.85 -2.60
CA THR A 387 -3.10 8.68 -2.89
C THR A 387 -2.61 7.31 -2.41
N LEU A 388 -3.11 6.83 -1.27
CA LEU A 388 -2.85 5.48 -0.77
C LEU A 388 -3.36 4.39 -1.73
N SER A 389 -4.59 4.52 -2.22
CA SER A 389 -5.17 3.59 -3.18
C SER A 389 -4.35 3.51 -4.48
N GLU A 390 -3.95 4.66 -5.03
CA GLU A 390 -3.09 4.70 -6.23
C GLU A 390 -1.72 4.05 -5.98
N LEU A 391 -1.06 4.36 -4.84
CA LEU A 391 0.22 3.79 -4.45
C LEU A 391 0.16 2.26 -4.34
N LEU A 392 -0.88 1.73 -3.70
CA LEU A 392 -1.01 0.29 -3.47
C LEU A 392 -1.40 -0.47 -4.73
N ARG A 393 -2.13 0.16 -5.65
CA ARG A 393 -2.49 -0.46 -6.94
C ARG A 393 -1.24 -0.82 -7.76
N ASP A 394 -0.22 0.04 -7.78
CA ASP A 394 1.07 -0.21 -8.46
C ASP A 394 1.81 -1.46 -7.92
N ARG A 395 1.58 -1.80 -6.65
CA ARG A 395 2.24 -2.90 -5.95
C ARG A 395 1.34 -4.09 -5.65
N ASN A 396 0.15 -4.16 -6.24
CA ASN A 396 -0.80 -5.24 -5.95
C ASN A 396 -1.02 -5.40 -4.43
N GLY A 397 -0.99 -4.28 -3.71
CA GLY A 397 -1.14 -4.19 -2.26
C GLY A 397 -2.57 -3.85 -1.88
N ILE A 398 -2.88 -4.03 -0.59
CA ILE A 398 -4.20 -3.77 -0.03
C ILE A 398 -4.07 -2.99 1.28
N ALA A 399 -5.02 -2.09 1.56
CA ALA A 399 -5.14 -1.45 2.85
C ALA A 399 -6.40 -1.90 3.59
N ILE A 400 -6.29 -2.04 4.91
CA ILE A 400 -7.43 -2.06 5.83
C ILE A 400 -7.30 -0.85 6.74
N ILE A 401 -8.29 0.04 6.67
CA ILE A 401 -8.35 1.27 7.45
C ILE A 401 -9.40 1.10 8.55
N ALA A 402 -8.97 1.01 9.81
CA ALA A 402 -9.87 1.17 10.94
C ALA A 402 -10.17 2.66 11.14
N THR A 403 -11.45 3.02 11.15
CA THR A 403 -11.87 4.42 11.19
C THR A 403 -13.18 4.59 11.94
N HIS A 404 -13.43 5.80 12.42
CA HIS A 404 -14.74 6.30 12.83
C HIS A 404 -15.23 7.41 11.87
N SER A 405 -14.45 7.77 10.86
CA SER A 405 -14.74 8.87 9.94
C SER A 405 -15.55 8.38 8.73
N PRO A 406 -16.77 8.93 8.52
CA PRO A 406 -17.55 8.67 7.31
C PRO A 406 -16.85 9.14 6.02
N VAL A 407 -15.87 10.04 6.11
CA VAL A 407 -15.11 10.56 4.96
C VAL A 407 -14.30 9.44 4.30
N VAL A 408 -13.76 8.50 5.06
CA VAL A 408 -13.07 7.32 4.51
C VAL A 408 -14.04 6.46 3.69
N LEU A 409 -15.29 6.35 4.14
CA LEU A 409 -16.34 5.61 3.44
C LEU A 409 -16.78 6.31 2.16
N GLN A 410 -16.76 7.65 2.11
CA GLN A 410 -17.01 8.38 0.86
C GLN A 410 -15.99 8.03 -0.24
N GLU A 411 -14.80 7.57 0.14
CA GLU A 411 -13.75 7.15 -0.80
C GLU A 411 -13.72 5.63 -1.05
N THR A 412 -14.62 4.86 -0.42
CA THR A 412 -14.60 3.39 -0.42
C THR A 412 -15.94 2.83 -0.91
N PRO A 413 -15.98 1.88 -1.87
CA PRO A 413 -17.24 1.24 -2.28
C PRO A 413 -17.82 0.35 -1.18
N ARG A 414 -19.15 0.22 -1.12
CA ARG A 414 -19.85 -0.54 -0.06
C ARG A 414 -19.34 -1.96 0.17
N ASP A 415 -18.96 -2.66 -0.91
CA ASP A 415 -18.45 -4.04 -0.86
C ASP A 415 -17.10 -4.14 -0.13
N ALA A 416 -16.40 -3.03 0.03
CA ALA A 416 -15.14 -2.93 0.74
C ALA A 416 -15.28 -2.26 2.13
N VAL A 417 -16.50 -1.95 2.56
CA VAL A 417 -16.78 -1.39 3.89
C VAL A 417 -17.29 -2.48 4.81
N TRP A 418 -16.69 -2.59 5.99
CA TRP A 418 -16.99 -3.57 7.04
C TRP A 418 -17.44 -2.82 8.30
N ALA A 419 -18.73 -2.80 8.57
CA ALA A 419 -19.33 -2.18 9.74
C ALA A 419 -19.32 -3.16 10.92
N LEU A 420 -18.48 -2.89 11.91
CA LEU A 420 -18.41 -3.63 13.16
C LEU A 420 -19.53 -3.19 14.10
N ARG A 421 -20.27 -4.16 14.61
CA ARG A 421 -21.32 -3.95 15.62
C ARG A 421 -21.07 -4.89 16.79
N ARG A 422 -21.12 -4.36 18.01
CA ARG A 422 -20.93 -5.14 19.24
C ARG A 422 -22.15 -5.03 20.15
N ALA A 423 -22.65 -6.18 20.59
CA ALA A 423 -23.66 -6.29 21.63
C ALA A 423 -23.18 -7.28 22.69
N GLY A 424 -22.57 -6.77 23.78
CA GLY A 424 -21.88 -7.61 24.75
C GLY A 424 -20.68 -8.32 24.11
N ASP A 425 -20.68 -9.65 24.17
CA ASP A 425 -19.64 -10.49 23.58
C ASP A 425 -19.88 -10.82 22.09
N ASP A 426 -21.08 -10.53 21.57
CA ASP A 426 -21.42 -10.73 20.16
C ASP A 426 -20.81 -9.60 19.30
N LEU A 427 -19.76 -9.92 18.55
CA LEU A 427 -19.15 -9.05 17.55
C LEU A 427 -19.57 -9.51 16.16
N ARG A 428 -20.28 -8.65 15.45
CA ARG A 428 -20.71 -8.87 14.06
C ARG A 428 -20.04 -7.90 13.12
N VAL A 429 -19.94 -8.32 11.87
CA VAL A 429 -19.43 -7.51 10.77
C VAL A 429 -20.39 -7.64 9.61
N ASP A 430 -20.90 -6.50 9.14
CA ASP A 430 -21.83 -6.42 8.02
C ASP A 430 -21.36 -5.36 7.02
N HIS A 431 -21.81 -5.45 5.77
CA HIS A 431 -21.66 -4.35 4.81
C HIS A 431 -22.78 -3.31 5.01
N PRO A 432 -22.55 -2.02 4.71
CA PRO A 432 -23.62 -1.04 4.63
C PRO A 432 -24.73 -1.46 3.65
N GLU A 433 -25.97 -1.07 3.96
CA GLU A 433 -27.12 -1.30 3.07
C GLU A 433 -27.11 -0.37 1.85
N ILE A 434 -26.47 0.80 1.99
CA ILE A 434 -26.32 1.82 0.95
C ILE A 434 -24.96 1.71 0.23
N GLU A 435 -24.87 2.35 -0.94
CA GLU A 435 -23.56 2.67 -1.51
C GLU A 435 -22.90 3.78 -0.68
N THR A 436 -21.61 3.66 -0.43
CA THR A 436 -20.84 4.60 0.39
C THR A 436 -19.97 5.52 -0.47
N PHE A 437 -19.47 5.02 -1.61
CA PHE A 437 -18.60 5.81 -2.48
C PHE A 437 -19.31 7.04 -3.03
N GLY A 438 -18.81 8.23 -2.72
CA GLY A 438 -19.39 9.51 -3.14
C GLY A 438 -20.72 9.89 -2.45
N GLU A 439 -21.17 9.13 -1.46
CA GLU A 439 -22.43 9.41 -0.74
C GLU A 439 -22.27 10.57 0.27
N ASN A 440 -23.36 11.17 0.70
CA ASN A 440 -23.37 12.23 1.70
C ASN A 440 -22.91 11.73 3.08
N VAL A 441 -22.00 12.48 3.72
CA VAL A 441 -21.48 12.19 5.08
C VAL A 441 -22.59 11.94 6.10
N GLY A 442 -23.66 12.73 6.09
CA GLY A 442 -24.78 12.60 7.03
C GLY A 442 -25.58 11.32 6.83
N VAL A 443 -25.76 10.88 5.58
CA VAL A 443 -26.41 9.61 5.25
C VAL A 443 -25.55 8.43 5.73
N ILE A 444 -24.24 8.45 5.44
CA ILE A 444 -23.30 7.42 5.94
C ILE A 444 -23.27 7.42 7.47
N THR A 445 -23.22 8.58 8.10
CA THR A 445 -23.23 8.71 9.57
C THR A 445 -24.48 8.07 10.15
N ARG A 446 -25.64 8.29 9.55
CA ARG A 446 -26.90 7.71 10.01
C ARG A 446 -26.97 6.19 9.78
N GLU A 447 -26.43 5.70 8.68
CA GLU A 447 -26.34 4.26 8.37
C GLU A 447 -25.49 3.52 9.42
N ILE A 448 -24.32 4.08 9.75
CA ILE A 448 -23.35 3.41 10.62
C ILE A 448 -23.68 3.64 12.11
N PHE A 449 -24.05 4.87 12.49
CA PHE A 449 -24.17 5.30 13.89
C PHE A 449 -25.60 5.67 14.30
N GLY A 450 -26.62 5.38 13.48
CA GLY A 450 -27.99 5.90 13.66
C GLY A 450 -28.61 5.68 15.05
N LEU A 451 -28.26 4.59 15.74
CA LEU A 451 -28.73 4.35 17.12
C LEU A 451 -28.02 5.24 18.16
N GLU A 452 -26.75 5.54 17.96
CA GLU A 452 -25.95 6.39 18.86
C GLU A 452 -26.30 7.85 18.68
N VAL A 453 -26.41 8.30 17.42
CA VAL A 453 -26.81 9.66 17.06
C VAL A 453 -28.16 10.02 17.68
N ARG A 454 -29.11 9.08 17.74
CA ARG A 454 -30.42 9.28 18.41
C ARG A 454 -30.32 9.42 19.93
N ARG A 455 -29.28 8.86 20.56
CA ARG A 455 -29.15 8.79 22.02
C ARG A 455 -28.27 9.87 22.63
N THR A 456 -27.65 10.73 21.81
CA THR A 456 -26.65 11.71 22.25
C THR A 456 -26.92 13.12 21.71
N GLY A 457 -26.30 14.13 22.34
CA GLY A 457 -26.30 15.51 21.88
C GLY A 457 -27.68 16.16 21.77
N PHE A 458 -27.84 17.03 20.77
CA PHE A 458 -29.07 17.78 20.52
C PHE A 458 -30.27 16.89 20.14
N ASN A 459 -30.04 15.71 19.55
CA ASN A 459 -31.11 14.75 19.26
C ASN A 459 -31.87 14.35 20.52
N ARG A 460 -31.13 14.03 21.60
CA ARG A 460 -31.72 13.65 22.88
C ARG A 460 -32.46 14.81 23.53
N LEU A 461 -31.90 16.02 23.48
CA LEU A 461 -32.54 17.22 24.03
C LEU A 461 -33.88 17.51 23.33
N ILE A 462 -33.89 17.49 22.00
CA ILE A 462 -35.11 17.67 21.20
C ILE A 462 -36.12 16.57 21.52
N GLN A 463 -35.66 15.32 21.61
CA GLN A 463 -36.53 14.20 21.88
C GLN A 463 -37.14 14.26 23.29
N SER A 464 -36.39 14.65 24.33
CA SER A 464 -36.93 14.81 25.68
C SER A 464 -37.99 15.92 25.76
N LEU A 465 -37.76 17.07 25.11
CA LEU A 465 -38.73 18.16 25.09
C LEU A 465 -40.02 17.75 24.36
N ALA A 466 -39.90 16.99 23.27
CA ALA A 466 -41.07 16.43 22.59
C ALA A 466 -41.80 15.40 23.46
N GLU A 467 -41.07 14.52 24.17
CA GLU A 467 -41.62 13.54 25.12
C GLU A 467 -42.36 14.22 26.30
N ASP A 468 -41.90 15.39 26.73
CA ASP A 468 -42.57 16.26 27.72
C ASP A 468 -43.85 16.93 27.17
N GLY A 469 -44.16 16.73 25.88
CA GLY A 469 -45.39 17.18 25.25
C GLY A 469 -45.33 18.58 24.66
N MET A 470 -44.14 19.16 24.51
CA MET A 470 -43.95 20.45 23.86
C MET A 470 -44.28 20.37 22.37
N SER A 471 -44.93 21.41 21.83
CA SER A 471 -45.20 21.54 20.40
C SER A 471 -43.93 21.85 19.60
N PHE A 472 -44.02 21.81 18.27
CA PHE A 472 -42.88 22.17 17.44
C PHE A 472 -42.43 23.62 17.67
N GLU A 473 -43.39 24.54 17.79
CA GLU A 473 -43.15 25.95 18.08
C GLU A 473 -42.51 26.14 19.47
N ASP A 474 -43.03 25.45 20.51
CA ASP A 474 -42.48 25.55 21.87
C ASP A 474 -41.02 25.08 21.93
N ILE A 475 -40.67 24.02 21.18
CA ILE A 475 -39.29 23.53 21.10
C ILE A 475 -38.39 24.56 20.39
N LEU A 476 -38.86 25.24 19.34
CA LEU A 476 -38.08 26.29 18.69
C LEU A 476 -37.79 27.45 19.65
N ASP A 477 -38.80 27.86 20.41
CA ASP A 477 -38.70 28.93 21.39
C ASP A 477 -37.76 28.55 22.55
N GLU A 478 -37.81 27.30 23.04
CA GLU A 478 -36.90 26.79 24.09
C GLU A 478 -35.43 26.82 23.67
N PHE A 479 -35.15 26.72 22.38
CA PHE A 479 -33.80 26.87 21.82
C PHE A 479 -33.51 28.27 21.27
N ASP A 480 -34.30 29.29 21.61
CA ASP A 480 -34.16 30.67 21.13
C ASP A 480 -34.00 30.77 19.59
N ASP A 481 -34.74 29.93 18.84
CA ASP A 481 -34.67 29.80 17.37
C ASP A 481 -33.32 29.34 16.80
N GLN A 482 -32.38 28.91 17.65
CA GLN A 482 -31.01 28.52 17.26
C GLN A 482 -30.89 27.09 16.69
N LEU A 483 -32.01 26.39 16.49
CA LEU A 483 -32.00 25.10 15.81
C LEU A 483 -31.70 25.24 14.32
N GLY A 484 -30.63 24.59 13.85
CA GLY A 484 -30.34 24.43 12.43
C GLY A 484 -31.35 23.51 11.71
N ALA A 485 -31.25 23.42 10.38
CA ALA A 485 -32.23 22.71 9.55
C ALA A 485 -32.46 21.24 9.98
N GLU A 486 -31.40 20.51 10.33
CA GLU A 486 -31.50 19.13 10.82
C GLU A 486 -32.24 19.04 12.16
N GLY A 487 -31.89 19.91 13.12
CA GLY A 487 -32.58 19.99 14.41
C GLY A 487 -34.07 20.33 14.26
N ARG A 488 -34.40 21.28 13.38
CA ARG A 488 -35.81 21.62 13.07
C ARG A 488 -36.56 20.44 12.47
N ALA A 489 -35.94 19.69 11.55
CA ALA A 489 -36.53 18.51 10.95
C ALA A 489 -36.79 17.40 12.00
N LEU A 490 -35.84 17.22 12.92
CA LEU A 490 -35.96 16.26 14.03
C LEU A 490 -37.05 16.66 15.02
N ALA A 491 -37.10 17.92 15.45
CA ALA A 491 -38.14 18.44 16.34
C ALA A 491 -39.53 18.21 15.73
N ARG A 492 -39.70 18.59 14.46
CA ARG A 492 -40.96 18.37 13.73
C ARG A 492 -41.33 16.90 13.58
N SER A 493 -40.34 16.02 13.40
CA SER A 493 -40.57 14.58 13.33
C SER A 493 -40.91 13.97 14.69
N ALA A 494 -40.31 14.47 15.78
CA ALA A 494 -40.50 13.94 17.13
C ALA A 494 -41.89 14.29 17.66
N THR A 495 -42.31 15.55 17.54
CA THR A 495 -43.63 16.01 17.99
C THR A 495 -44.77 15.33 17.25
N ARG A 496 -44.69 15.22 15.92
CA ARG A 496 -45.71 14.51 15.11
C ARG A 496 -45.85 13.04 15.45
N ARG A 497 -44.76 12.36 15.82
CA ARG A 497 -44.82 10.94 16.18
C ARG A 497 -45.61 10.74 17.47
N LEU A 498 -45.42 11.62 18.45
CA LEU A 498 -46.11 11.56 19.74
C LEU A 498 -47.56 12.06 19.66
N GLU A 499 -47.87 12.99 18.76
CA GLU A 499 -49.25 13.40 18.46
C GLU A 499 -50.06 12.29 17.80
N GLY A 500 -49.44 11.42 16.99
CA GLY A 500 -50.12 10.28 16.34
C GLY A 500 -50.27 9.04 17.23
N GLU A 501 -49.61 9.00 18.38
CA GLU A 501 -49.68 7.91 19.37
C GLU A 501 -50.66 8.22 20.53
N ARG A 502 -51.13 9.47 20.64
CA ARG A 502 -52.21 9.91 21.55
C ARG A 502 -53.57 9.84 20.86
#